data_AF-A0A926APV0-F1
#
_entry.id   AF-A0A926APV0-F1
#
_cell.length_a   1.000
_cell.length_b   1.000
_cell.length_c   1.000
_cell.angle_alpha   90.00
_cell.angle_beta   90.00
_cell.angle_gamma   90.00
#
_symmetry.space_group_name_H-M   'P 1'
#
loop_
_entity.id
_entity.type
_entity.pdbx_description
1 polymer ?
#
loop_
_entity_poly.entity_id
_entity_poly.type
_entity_poly.pdbx_seq_one_letter_code
_entity_poly.pdbx_strand_id
1 'polypeptide(L)'
;MSVVALLVQSSTFAAPRVRPVPVAGMVNLPYNANDGMGNQWMIYQGGWMQQRGNQPVYSQSAMLTINGTQIQNATNQAKVDEKTGEIVFENMNSNVPGVTITRRIFVDAREGYLRYIDIFHNSAQQEQSLAYTLQSNLNYGVTAANYIIEPGGKARQLGWAAATPAGRGAVELFAGKGGKIIRSL
;
A
#
# COMPACT_ATOMS: atom_id res chain seq x y z
N MET A 1 -12.05 15.07 -5.80
CA MET A 1 -10.77 14.56 -5.26
C MET A 1 -11.10 13.43 -4.29
N SER A 2 -10.73 12.20 -4.61
CA SER A 2 -10.94 11.04 -3.74
C SER A 2 -9.57 10.57 -3.25
N VAL A 3 -9.44 10.43 -1.92
CA VAL A 3 -8.23 9.91 -1.26
C VAL A 3 -8.56 8.52 -0.75
N VAL A 4 -7.73 7.54 -1.10
CA VAL A 4 -7.79 6.19 -0.53
C VAL A 4 -6.49 5.95 0.22
N ALA A 5 -6.60 5.63 1.51
CA ALA A 5 -5.46 5.23 2.32
C ALA A 5 -5.54 3.72 2.61
N LEU A 6 -4.47 2.98 2.30
CA LEU A 6 -4.30 1.58 2.71
C LEU A 6 -3.20 1.48 3.77
N LEU A 7 -3.46 0.77 4.86
CA LEU A 7 -2.47 0.42 5.88
C LEU A 7 -2.26 -1.09 5.87
N VAL A 8 -1.02 -1.52 5.63
CA VAL A 8 -0.59 -2.92 5.61
C VAL A 8 0.30 -3.18 6.82
N GLN A 9 -0.16 -3.93 7.83
CA GLN A 9 0.57 -4.08 9.11
C GLN A 9 1.03 -5.52 9.43
N SER A 10 2.18 -5.63 10.09
CA SER A 10 2.60 -6.76 10.94
C SER A 10 3.02 -6.21 12.31
N SER A 11 2.37 -6.57 13.42
CA SER A 11 2.43 -5.78 14.67
C SER A 11 3.12 -6.46 15.87
N THR A 12 3.92 -5.67 16.61
CA THR A 12 4.05 -5.65 18.09
C THR A 12 4.31 -4.19 18.56
N PHE A 13 3.81 -3.79 19.73
CA PHE A 13 3.75 -2.39 20.20
C PHE A 13 5.12 -1.74 20.50
N ALA A 14 5.39 -0.49 20.08
CA ALA A 14 6.59 0.28 20.50
C ALA A 14 6.34 1.75 20.94
N ALA A 15 7.25 2.27 21.77
CA ALA A 15 7.23 3.61 22.39
C ALA A 15 7.74 4.75 21.46
N PRO A 16 7.36 6.03 21.65
CA PRO A 16 7.74 7.13 20.76
C PRO A 16 9.26 7.45 20.76
N ARG A 17 9.87 7.63 19.57
CA ARG A 17 11.24 8.17 19.36
C ARG A 17 11.32 8.99 18.07
N VAL A 18 12.26 9.96 18.03
CA VAL A 18 12.53 10.87 16.90
C VAL A 18 12.99 10.08 15.67
N ARG A 19 12.36 10.35 14.52
CA ARG A 19 12.63 9.65 13.25
C ARG A 19 13.87 10.25 12.57
N PRO A 20 14.81 9.45 12.05
CA PRO A 20 15.85 9.95 11.16
C PRO A 20 15.20 10.61 9.94
N VAL A 21 15.64 11.83 9.60
CA VAL A 21 15.15 12.53 8.42
C VAL A 21 15.71 11.84 7.17
N PRO A 22 14.86 11.37 6.24
CA PRO A 22 15.36 10.67 5.06
C PRO A 22 16.11 11.61 4.13
N VAL A 23 17.11 11.05 3.42
CA VAL A 23 17.85 11.77 2.38
C VAL A 23 16.89 12.07 1.23
N ALA A 24 16.65 13.35 1.02
CA ALA A 24 15.85 13.89 -0.07
C ALA A 24 16.35 13.46 -1.46
N GLY A 25 15.42 13.33 -2.40
CA GLY A 25 15.74 13.25 -3.83
C GLY A 25 15.21 11.99 -4.53
N MET A 26 15.78 11.70 -5.70
CA MET A 26 15.43 10.53 -6.49
C MET A 26 16.11 9.28 -5.92
N VAL A 27 15.35 8.21 -5.78
CA VAL A 27 15.83 6.88 -5.36
C VAL A 27 15.59 5.88 -6.47
N ASN A 28 16.52 4.93 -6.62
CA ASN A 28 16.35 3.81 -7.54
C ASN A 28 15.37 2.78 -6.96
N LEU A 29 14.69 2.07 -7.85
CA LEU A 29 13.80 0.97 -7.51
C LEU A 29 14.46 -0.39 -7.82
N PRO A 30 14.26 -1.44 -6.99
CA PRO A 30 13.40 -1.43 -5.81
C PRO A 30 13.99 -0.60 -4.66
N TYR A 31 13.14 0.16 -3.98
CA TYR A 31 13.51 0.83 -2.74
C TYR A 31 13.45 -0.19 -1.60
N ASN A 32 14.55 -0.30 -0.85
CA ASN A 32 14.69 -1.30 0.20
C ASN A 32 14.67 -0.65 1.59
N ALA A 33 13.85 -1.20 2.48
CA ALA A 33 13.80 -0.80 3.89
C ALA A 33 13.78 -2.04 4.78
N ASN A 34 14.76 -2.16 5.67
CA ASN A 34 14.82 -3.27 6.63
C ASN A 34 13.98 -2.93 7.86
N ASP A 35 13.16 -3.87 8.32
CA ASP A 35 12.38 -3.74 9.54
C ASP A 35 13.09 -4.28 10.78
N GLY A 36 12.52 -4.00 11.95
CA GLY A 36 13.03 -4.47 13.24
C GLY A 36 12.89 -5.99 13.46
N MET A 37 12.21 -6.71 12.57
CA MET A 37 11.94 -8.15 12.68
C MET A 37 12.85 -9.00 11.76
N GLY A 38 13.80 -8.35 11.07
CA GLY A 38 14.70 -9.02 10.13
C GLY A 38 14.07 -9.33 8.78
N ASN A 39 12.96 -8.66 8.44
CA ASN A 39 12.46 -8.63 7.07
C ASN A 39 12.93 -7.36 6.35
N GLN A 40 12.86 -7.40 5.03
CA GLN A 40 13.14 -6.31 4.14
C GLN A 40 11.91 -6.04 3.28
N TRP A 41 11.42 -4.81 3.33
CA TRP A 41 10.41 -4.28 2.43
C TRP A 41 11.09 -3.81 1.15
N MET A 42 10.66 -4.33 0.02
CA MET A 42 11.13 -3.94 -1.29
C MET A 42 9.97 -3.34 -2.06
N ILE A 43 10.08 -2.08 -2.45
CA ILE A 43 9.04 -1.34 -3.17
C ILE A 43 9.48 -1.16 -4.63
N TYR A 44 8.66 -1.65 -5.55
CA TYR A 44 8.97 -1.74 -6.99
C TYR A 44 8.28 -0.62 -7.79
N GLN A 45 8.44 -0.65 -9.12
CA GLN A 45 7.76 0.25 -10.05
C GLN A 45 6.24 0.18 -9.86
N GLY A 46 5.56 1.33 -9.85
CA GLY A 46 4.11 1.39 -9.56
C GLY A 46 3.76 1.22 -8.07
N GLY A 47 4.77 1.08 -7.21
CA GLY A 47 4.61 1.11 -5.75
C GLY A 47 4.11 -0.19 -5.12
N TRP A 48 3.96 -1.29 -5.88
CA TRP A 48 3.73 -2.60 -5.27
C TRP A 48 4.97 -3.03 -4.48
N MET A 49 4.76 -3.92 -3.51
CA MET A 49 5.83 -4.33 -2.60
C MET A 49 5.97 -5.85 -2.49
N GLN A 50 7.16 -6.28 -2.07
CA GLN A 50 7.41 -7.63 -1.58
C GLN A 50 8.15 -7.56 -0.26
N GLN A 51 7.97 -8.60 0.56
CA GLN A 51 8.85 -8.83 1.71
C GLN A 51 9.87 -9.93 1.39
N ARG A 52 11.09 -9.77 1.91
CA ARG A 52 12.13 -10.81 2.00
C ARG A 52 12.67 -10.88 3.42
N GLY A 53 13.44 -11.93 3.72
CA GLY A 53 14.13 -12.09 5.00
C GLY A 53 13.63 -13.30 5.76
N ASN A 54 13.59 -13.18 7.08
CA ASN A 54 13.42 -14.33 7.96
C ASN A 54 12.04 -14.99 7.80
N GLN A 55 10.96 -14.20 7.78
CA GLN A 55 9.58 -14.71 7.71
C GLN A 55 8.65 -13.75 6.95
N PRO A 56 8.84 -13.60 5.62
CA PRO A 56 8.08 -12.64 4.83
C PRO A 56 6.61 -13.07 4.70
N VAL A 57 5.67 -12.24 5.19
CA VAL A 57 4.23 -12.52 5.10
C VAL A 57 3.71 -12.27 3.69
N TYR A 58 4.15 -11.18 3.07
CA TYR A 58 3.69 -10.75 1.75
C TYR A 58 4.66 -11.19 0.65
N SER A 59 4.17 -11.99 -0.30
CA SER A 59 4.93 -12.37 -1.51
C SER A 59 4.84 -11.30 -2.59
N GLN A 60 3.71 -10.60 -2.64
CA GLN A 60 3.45 -9.42 -3.46
C GLN A 60 2.27 -8.68 -2.85
N SER A 61 2.30 -7.37 -2.72
CA SER A 61 1.18 -6.63 -2.13
C SER A 61 1.04 -5.21 -2.67
N ALA A 62 -0.16 -4.66 -2.49
CA ALA A 62 -0.55 -3.33 -2.95
C ALA A 62 -0.37 -3.13 -4.47
N MET A 63 -0.50 -4.21 -5.24
CA MET A 63 -0.51 -4.13 -6.69
C MET A 63 -1.77 -3.39 -7.15
N LEU A 64 -1.57 -2.20 -7.71
CA LEU A 64 -2.65 -1.32 -8.15
C LEU A 64 -3.07 -1.65 -9.56
N THR A 65 -4.37 -1.91 -9.73
CA THR A 65 -5.01 -1.94 -11.03
C THR A 65 -6.16 -0.93 -11.10
N ILE A 66 -6.33 -0.32 -12.27
CA ILE A 66 -7.46 0.54 -12.61
C ILE A 66 -8.17 -0.09 -13.81
N ASN A 67 -9.47 -0.33 -13.68
CA ASN A 67 -10.27 -1.02 -14.70
C ASN A 67 -9.62 -2.35 -15.15
N GLY A 68 -9.04 -3.09 -14.19
CA GLY A 68 -8.36 -4.37 -14.42
C GLY A 68 -6.96 -4.29 -15.04
N THR A 69 -6.46 -3.10 -15.40
CA THR A 69 -5.10 -2.92 -15.93
C THR A 69 -4.14 -2.47 -14.85
N GLN A 70 -3.01 -3.16 -14.71
CA GLN A 70 -1.94 -2.76 -13.80
C GLN A 70 -1.33 -1.43 -14.22
N ILE A 71 -1.10 -0.56 -13.24
CA ILE A 71 -0.41 0.71 -13.47
C ILE A 71 1.05 0.42 -13.78
N GLN A 72 1.48 0.81 -14.99
CA GLN A 72 2.87 0.76 -15.37
C GLN A 72 3.52 2.12 -15.16
N ASN A 73 4.60 2.13 -14.41
CA ASN A 73 5.50 3.27 -14.36
C ASN A 73 6.76 2.88 -15.14
N ALA A 74 7.06 3.61 -16.22
CA ALA A 74 8.19 3.32 -17.09
C ALA A 74 9.55 3.65 -16.45
N THR A 75 9.55 4.40 -15.34
CA THR A 75 10.77 4.86 -14.69
C THR A 75 11.17 3.93 -13.54
N ASN A 76 12.44 3.55 -13.51
CA ASN A 76 13.04 2.75 -12.42
C ASN A 76 13.44 3.60 -11.20
N GLN A 77 12.75 4.71 -10.99
CA GLN A 77 13.04 5.65 -9.90
C GLN A 77 11.75 6.18 -9.28
N ALA A 78 11.85 6.59 -8.02
CA ALA A 78 10.81 7.31 -7.29
C ALA A 78 11.45 8.50 -6.57
N LYS A 79 10.63 9.40 -6.04
CA LYS A 79 11.09 10.53 -5.23
C LYS A 79 10.89 10.22 -3.74
N VAL A 80 11.81 10.64 -2.88
CA VAL A 80 11.57 10.68 -1.43
C VAL A 80 11.17 12.10 -1.04
N ASP A 81 9.99 12.25 -0.43
CA ASP A 81 9.54 13.52 0.14
C ASP A 81 10.39 13.84 1.38
N GLU A 82 11.08 14.98 1.35
CA GLU A 82 12.03 15.37 2.41
C GLU A 82 11.37 15.61 3.76
N LYS A 83 10.10 16.02 3.76
CA LYS A 83 9.36 16.39 4.97
C LYS A 83 8.75 15.17 5.63
N THR A 84 8.22 14.24 4.84
CA THR A 84 7.48 13.09 5.36
C THR A 84 8.27 11.78 5.32
N GLY A 85 9.31 11.71 4.49
CA GLY A 85 10.05 10.48 4.24
C GLY A 85 9.32 9.48 3.34
N GLU A 86 8.23 9.89 2.71
CA GLU A 86 7.43 9.01 1.87
C GLU A 86 8.06 8.84 0.50
N ILE A 87 7.96 7.63 -0.04
CA ILE A 87 8.31 7.32 -1.42
C ILE A 87 7.12 7.74 -2.27
N VAL A 88 7.35 8.64 -3.22
CA VAL A 88 6.34 9.28 -4.04
C VAL A 88 6.54 8.86 -5.50
N PHE A 89 5.48 8.29 -6.06
CA PHE A 89 5.31 8.05 -7.48
C PHE A 89 4.31 9.09 -7.99
N GLU A 90 4.81 10.11 -8.68
CA GLU A 90 3.99 11.20 -9.23
C GLU A 90 3.59 10.87 -10.68
N ASN A 91 2.42 11.37 -11.10
CA ASN A 91 1.97 11.30 -12.48
C ASN A 91 2.02 9.89 -13.11
N MET A 92 1.72 8.85 -12.33
CA MET A 92 1.58 7.51 -12.89
C MET A 92 0.41 7.48 -13.85
N ASN A 93 0.66 6.95 -15.05
CA ASN A 93 -0.34 6.87 -16.10
C ASN A 93 -1.36 5.79 -15.76
N SER A 94 -2.63 6.17 -15.71
CA SER A 94 -3.72 5.21 -15.73
C SER A 94 -4.10 4.86 -17.16
N ASN A 95 -4.82 3.76 -17.34
CA ASN A 95 -5.46 3.41 -18.61
C ASN A 95 -6.73 4.25 -18.92
N VAL A 96 -7.09 5.19 -18.04
CA VAL A 96 -8.26 6.06 -18.21
C VAL A 96 -7.81 7.44 -18.73
N PRO A 97 -8.30 7.89 -19.89
CA PRO A 97 -7.90 9.17 -20.47
C PRO A 97 -8.11 10.35 -19.51
N GLY A 98 -7.08 11.19 -19.38
CA GLY A 98 -7.12 12.35 -18.50
C GLY A 98 -7.07 12.04 -17.00
N VAL A 99 -6.79 10.79 -16.61
CA VAL A 99 -6.60 10.44 -15.20
C VAL A 99 -5.14 10.06 -14.91
N THR A 100 -4.53 10.78 -13.99
CA THR A 100 -3.20 10.47 -13.45
C THR A 100 -3.30 10.11 -11.97
N ILE A 101 -2.30 9.36 -11.50
CA ILE A 101 -2.27 8.85 -10.13
C ILE A 101 -0.99 9.32 -9.46
N THR A 102 -1.11 9.85 -8.25
CA THR A 102 0.02 10.02 -7.33
C THR A 102 -0.11 9.02 -6.19
N ARG A 103 0.92 8.21 -5.98
CA ARG A 103 0.99 7.25 -4.88
C ARG A 103 2.10 7.65 -3.93
N ARG A 104 1.78 7.81 -2.65
CA ARG A 104 2.74 8.06 -1.56
C ARG A 104 2.79 6.84 -0.66
N ILE A 105 3.98 6.36 -0.36
CA ILE A 105 4.22 5.18 0.47
C ILE A 105 5.07 5.59 1.66
N PHE A 106 4.52 5.43 2.84
CA PHE A 106 5.27 5.54 4.09
C PHE A 106 5.64 4.14 4.55
N VAL A 107 6.93 3.92 4.84
CA VAL A 107 7.42 2.67 5.45
C VAL A 107 7.69 2.93 6.92
N ASP A 108 6.88 2.34 7.80
CA ASP A 108 7.20 2.27 9.22
C ASP A 108 7.92 0.96 9.51
N ALA A 109 9.22 0.94 9.22
CA ALA A 109 10.05 -0.25 9.41
C ALA A 109 10.19 -0.64 10.90
N ARG A 110 9.83 0.25 11.81
CA ARG A 110 9.86 -0.01 13.24
C ARG A 110 8.63 -0.79 13.68
N GLU A 111 7.45 -0.30 13.30
CA GLU A 111 6.17 -0.93 13.63
C GLU A 111 5.77 -2.03 12.63
N GLY A 112 6.62 -2.30 11.62
CA GLY A 112 6.43 -3.38 10.66
C GLY A 112 5.23 -3.16 9.73
N TYR A 113 5.00 -1.93 9.27
CA TYR A 113 3.87 -1.63 8.39
C TYR A 113 4.19 -0.65 7.25
N LEU A 114 3.40 -0.73 6.18
CA LEU A 114 3.39 0.27 5.10
C LEU A 114 2.06 1.01 5.09
N ARG A 115 2.09 2.31 4.78
CA ARG A 115 0.90 3.11 4.50
C ARG A 115 0.96 3.67 3.09
N TYR A 116 -0.08 3.42 2.33
CA TYR A 116 -0.30 3.95 1.00
C TYR A 116 -1.31 5.10 1.04
N ILE A 117 -1.06 6.13 0.25
CA ILE A 117 -2.02 7.18 -0.07
C ILE A 117 -2.05 7.31 -1.59
N ASP A 118 -3.21 6.99 -2.19
CA ASP A 118 -3.45 7.15 -3.61
C ASP A 118 -4.32 8.39 -3.85
N ILE A 119 -3.84 9.27 -4.74
CA ILE A 119 -4.49 10.51 -5.15
C ILE A 119 -4.75 10.42 -6.66
N PHE A 120 -6.03 10.49 -7.03
CA PHE A 120 -6.46 10.49 -8.43
C PHE A 120 -6.74 11.92 -8.89
N HIS A 121 -6.07 12.33 -9.97
CA HIS A 121 -6.31 13.61 -10.63
C HIS A 121 -7.01 13.37 -11.97
N ASN A 122 -8.21 13.94 -12.14
CA ASN A 122 -8.94 13.93 -13.41
C ASN A 122 -8.82 15.30 -14.07
N SER A 123 -8.11 15.38 -15.18
CA SER A 123 -7.94 16.58 -16.01
C SER A 123 -8.89 16.62 -17.21
N ALA A 124 -9.74 15.60 -17.39
CA ALA A 124 -10.74 15.60 -18.45
C ALA A 124 -11.88 16.58 -18.12
N GLN A 125 -12.56 17.07 -19.16
CA GLN A 125 -13.73 17.96 -19.02
C GLN A 125 -15.02 17.20 -18.63
N GLN A 126 -14.92 15.90 -18.34
CA GLN A 126 -16.04 15.04 -17.98
C GLN A 126 -15.66 14.12 -16.81
N GLU A 127 -16.68 13.68 -16.06
CA GLU A 127 -16.52 12.72 -14.97
C GLU A 127 -15.95 11.39 -15.50
N GLN A 128 -15.06 10.78 -14.71
CA GLN A 128 -14.43 9.49 -15.03
C GLN A 128 -14.77 8.47 -13.95
N SER A 129 -15.18 7.28 -14.37
CA SER A 129 -15.41 6.14 -13.47
C SER A 129 -14.17 5.26 -13.39
N LEU A 130 -13.71 4.98 -12.17
CA LEU A 130 -12.50 4.21 -11.90
C LEU A 130 -12.84 2.97 -11.07
N ALA A 131 -12.63 1.78 -11.62
CA ALA A 131 -12.61 0.55 -10.83
C ALA A 131 -11.22 0.36 -10.22
N TYR A 132 -11.08 0.84 -8.98
CA TYR A 132 -9.85 0.75 -8.19
C TYR A 132 -9.74 -0.61 -7.49
N THR A 133 -8.65 -1.34 -7.74
CA THR A 133 -8.36 -2.60 -7.08
C THR A 133 -6.92 -2.62 -6.57
N LEU A 134 -6.75 -3.09 -5.33
CA LEU A 134 -5.46 -3.47 -4.77
C LEU A 134 -5.44 -4.97 -4.58
N GLN A 135 -4.39 -5.61 -5.10
CA GLN A 135 -4.18 -7.04 -4.95
C GLN A 135 -2.96 -7.31 -4.06
N SER A 136 -3.13 -8.28 -3.17
CA SER A 136 -2.08 -8.79 -2.29
C SER A 136 -2.12 -10.31 -2.21
N ASN A 137 -0.93 -10.90 -2.22
CA ASN A 137 -0.66 -12.31 -2.13
C ASN A 137 0.21 -12.58 -0.89
N LEU A 138 -0.14 -13.61 -0.13
CA LEU A 138 0.57 -14.01 1.09
C LEU A 138 1.39 -15.28 0.84
N ASN A 139 2.55 -15.40 1.48
CA ASN A 139 3.44 -16.58 1.34
C ASN A 139 2.90 -17.85 2.01
N TYR A 140 2.04 -17.71 3.01
CA TYR A 140 1.70 -18.81 3.92
C TYR A 140 0.25 -19.31 3.78
N GLY A 141 -0.48 -18.86 2.76
CA GLY A 141 -1.94 -19.07 2.70
C GLY A 141 -2.66 -18.40 3.88
N VAL A 142 -3.98 -18.59 3.93
CA VAL A 142 -4.85 -17.99 4.96
C VAL A 142 -5.60 -19.09 5.69
N THR A 143 -5.44 -19.16 7.01
CA THR A 143 -6.19 -20.12 7.85
C THR A 143 -7.55 -19.55 8.25
N ALA A 144 -7.57 -18.25 8.58
CA ALA A 144 -8.78 -17.53 8.94
C ALA A 144 -8.63 -16.07 8.51
N ALA A 145 -9.72 -15.46 8.03
CA ALA A 145 -9.78 -14.03 7.74
C ALA A 145 -11.06 -13.43 8.33
N ASN A 146 -10.91 -12.29 9.00
CA ASN A 146 -11.99 -11.53 9.57
C ASN A 146 -12.04 -10.14 8.95
N TYR A 147 -13.25 -9.64 8.75
CA TYR A 147 -13.45 -8.27 8.31
C TYR A 147 -13.33 -7.31 9.49
N ILE A 148 -12.68 -6.18 9.23
CA ILE A 148 -12.62 -5.07 10.17
C ILE A 148 -13.74 -4.12 9.80
N ILE A 149 -14.72 -3.98 10.70
CA ILE A 149 -15.89 -3.12 10.51
C ILE A 149 -15.65 -1.78 11.20
N GLU A 150 -16.12 -0.70 10.56
CA GLU A 150 -16.06 0.64 11.11
C GLU A 150 -16.75 0.71 12.49
N PRO A 151 -16.07 1.21 13.53
CA PRO A 151 -16.71 1.47 14.82
C PRO A 151 -17.79 2.55 14.67
N GLY A 152 -18.97 2.35 15.28
CA GLY A 152 -20.03 3.37 15.32
C GLY A 152 -21.25 3.11 14.44
N GLY A 153 -21.55 1.84 14.11
CA GLY A 153 -22.88 1.40 13.65
C GLY A 153 -23.18 1.58 12.16
N LYS A 154 -22.31 2.27 11.41
CA LYS A 154 -22.31 2.16 9.95
C LYS A 154 -21.58 0.86 9.61
N ALA A 155 -22.29 -0.16 9.16
CA ALA A 155 -21.75 -1.48 8.82
C ALA A 155 -20.87 -1.45 7.56
N ARG A 156 -19.90 -0.54 7.52
CA ARG A 156 -18.92 -0.40 6.44
C ARG A 156 -17.70 -1.24 6.79
N GLN A 157 -17.34 -2.09 5.85
CA GLN A 157 -16.09 -2.82 5.91
C GLN A 157 -14.92 -1.87 5.65
N LEU A 158 -14.04 -1.73 6.64
CA LEU A 158 -12.80 -0.96 6.52
C LEU A 158 -11.66 -1.81 6.00
N GLY A 159 -11.67 -3.11 6.22
CA GLY A 159 -10.51 -3.93 5.87
C GLY A 159 -10.69 -5.38 6.21
N TRP A 160 -9.57 -6.07 6.31
CA TRP A 160 -9.50 -7.45 6.74
C TRP A 160 -8.21 -7.71 7.52
N ALA A 161 -8.28 -8.69 8.42
CA ALA A 161 -7.14 -9.27 9.10
C ALA A 161 -7.18 -10.78 8.89
N ALA A 162 -6.06 -11.39 8.55
CA ALA A 162 -5.94 -12.83 8.36
C ALA A 162 -4.81 -13.40 9.21
N ALA A 163 -5.04 -14.60 9.75
CA ALA A 163 -4.01 -15.42 10.37
C ALA A 163 -3.46 -16.40 9.34
N THR A 164 -2.15 -16.60 9.37
CA THR A 164 -1.46 -17.60 8.57
C THR A 164 -0.98 -18.78 9.42
N PRO A 165 -0.80 -19.98 8.84
CA PRO A 165 -0.24 -21.15 9.53
C PRO A 165 1.14 -20.91 10.15
N ALA A 166 1.89 -19.90 9.66
CA ALA A 166 3.20 -19.54 10.17
C ALA A 166 3.17 -18.73 11.49
N GLY A 167 1.99 -18.57 12.12
CA GLY A 167 1.85 -17.76 13.33
C GLY A 167 2.07 -16.27 13.07
N ARG A 168 1.71 -15.81 11.87
CA ARG A 168 1.80 -14.41 11.44
C ARG A 168 0.44 -13.90 11.00
N GLY A 169 0.26 -12.59 11.11
CA GLY A 169 -0.94 -11.90 10.66
C GLY A 169 -0.67 -11.08 9.41
N ALA A 170 -1.65 -11.01 8.52
CA ALA A 170 -1.74 -10.01 7.47
C ALA A 170 -2.92 -9.09 7.81
N VAL A 171 -2.72 -7.78 7.73
CA VAL A 171 -3.78 -6.80 7.97
C VAL A 171 -3.76 -5.78 6.87
N GLU A 172 -4.92 -5.54 6.27
CA GLU A 172 -5.14 -4.49 5.29
C GLU A 172 -6.35 -3.65 5.68
N LEU A 173 -6.12 -2.37 5.91
CA LEU A 173 -7.15 -1.40 6.26
C LEU A 173 -7.25 -0.32 5.20
N PHE A 174 -8.44 -0.09 4.71
CA PHE A 174 -8.81 0.89 3.70
C PHE A 174 -9.61 2.03 4.35
N ALA A 175 -9.19 3.26 4.11
CA ALA A 175 -9.95 4.46 4.43
C ALA A 175 -10.20 5.25 3.16
N GLY A 176 -11.45 5.28 2.71
CA GLY A 176 -11.90 6.03 1.54
C GLY A 176 -13.42 6.17 1.51
N LYS A 177 -13.93 7.29 0.99
CA LYS A 177 -15.38 7.49 0.80
C LYS A 177 -15.83 6.58 -0.35
N GLY A 178 -16.68 5.60 -0.06
CA GLY A 178 -17.25 4.69 -1.08
C GLY A 178 -16.42 3.45 -1.43
N GLY A 179 -15.32 3.16 -0.73
CA GLY A 179 -14.55 1.93 -0.94
C GLY A 179 -15.38 0.68 -0.66
N LYS A 180 -15.37 -0.28 -1.59
CA LYS A 180 -15.92 -1.63 -1.42
C LYS A 180 -14.78 -2.63 -1.54
N ILE A 181 -14.73 -3.60 -0.65
CA ILE A 181 -13.71 -4.66 -0.67
C ILE A 181 -14.26 -5.84 -1.48
N ILE A 182 -13.57 -6.22 -2.55
CA ILE A 182 -13.92 -7.32 -3.44
C ILE A 182 -12.92 -8.45 -3.24
N ARG A 183 -13.41 -9.70 -3.16
CA ARG A 183 -12.56 -10.89 -2.99
C ARG A 183 -11.92 -11.28 -4.33
N SER A 184 -10.64 -11.64 -4.31
CA SER A 184 -10.06 -12.59 -5.27
C SER A 184 -9.54 -13.77 -4.46
N LEU A 185 -10.12 -14.95 -4.69
CA LEU A 185 -9.67 -16.24 -4.13
C LEU A 185 -8.45 -16.75 -4.87
#